data_AF-A0A7M3BQP3-F1
#
_entry.id   AF-A0A7M3BQP3-F1
#
_cell.length_a   1.000
_cell.length_b   1.000
_cell.length_c   1.000
_cell.angle_alpha   90.00
_cell.angle_beta   90.00
_cell.angle_gamma   90.00
#
_symmetry.space_group_name_H-M   'P 1'
#
loop_
_entity.id
_entity.type
_entity.pdbx_description
1 polymer ?
#
loop_
_entity_poly.entity_id
_entity_poly.type
_entity_poly.pdbx_seq_one_letter_code
_entity_poly.pdbx_strand_id
1 'polypeptide(L)'
;LGLMKRLLPRLVVLDLLMPEMDGFQTLSEMQQTPELQNIPVVVVTSKDLSMNELEWLRDRAVAVVTKGANSRSQLVKALERQISAAE
;
A
#
# COMPACT_ATOMS: atom_id res chain seq x y z
N LEU A 1 -7.84 4.06 -10.73
CA LEU A 1 -7.20 5.27 -10.11
C LEU A 1 -8.09 6.53 -10.02
N GLY A 2 -9.13 6.73 -10.85
CA GLY A 2 -9.83 8.03 -10.95
C GLY A 2 -10.43 8.59 -9.64
N LEU A 3 -10.90 7.73 -8.73
CA LEU A 3 -11.36 8.16 -7.40
C LEU A 3 -10.22 8.74 -6.56
N MET A 4 -9.05 8.10 -6.59
CA MET A 4 -7.87 8.56 -5.84
C MET A 4 -7.36 9.90 -6.37
N LYS A 5 -7.36 10.11 -7.70
CA LYS A 5 -7.01 11.40 -8.31
C LYS A 5 -7.92 12.54 -7.86
N ARG A 6 -9.21 12.25 -7.68
CA ARG A 6 -10.20 13.24 -7.25
C ARG A 6 -10.13 13.54 -5.76
N LEU A 7 -9.87 12.53 -4.93
CA LEU A 7 -9.90 12.66 -3.47
C LEU A 7 -8.53 12.96 -2.86
N LEU A 8 -7.44 12.68 -3.58
CA LEU A 8 -6.05 12.81 -3.12
C LEU A 8 -5.87 12.29 -1.69
N PRO A 9 -6.08 10.97 -1.47
CA PRO A 9 -6.06 10.42 -0.13
C PRO A 9 -4.70 10.64 0.54
N ARG A 10 -4.71 10.85 1.85
CA ARG A 10 -3.47 10.98 2.64
C ARG A 10 -2.71 9.67 2.75
N LEU A 11 -3.38 8.53 2.58
CA LEU A 11 -2.81 7.20 2.65
C LEU A 11 -3.73 6.20 1.92
N VAL A 12 -3.14 5.17 1.32
CA VAL A 12 -3.86 4.05 0.71
C VAL A 12 -3.51 2.75 1.43
N VAL A 13 -4.53 1.95 1.74
CA VAL A 13 -4.35 0.55 2.14
C VAL A 13 -4.70 -0.31 0.92
N LEU A 14 -3.73 -1.08 0.44
CA LEU A 14 -3.83 -1.81 -0.82
C LEU A 14 -3.74 -3.32 -0.62
N ASP A 15 -4.68 -4.06 -1.17
CA ASP A 15 -4.57 -5.53 -1.31
C ASP A 15 -3.88 -5.88 -2.62
N LEU A 16 -3.07 -6.95 -2.63
CA LEU A 16 -2.43 -7.43 -3.86
C LEU A 16 -3.26 -8.49 -4.58
N LEU A 17 -4.08 -9.25 -3.84
CA LEU A 17 -4.93 -10.29 -4.41
C LEU A 17 -6.35 -9.74 -4.58
N MET A 18 -6.59 -9.00 -5.66
CA MET A 18 -7.94 -8.57 -6.04
C MET A 18 -8.38 -9.31 -7.31
N PRO A 19 -9.66 -9.71 -7.42
CA PRO A 19 -10.14 -10.57 -8.50
C PRO A 19 -10.06 -9.93 -9.90
N GLU A 20 -10.08 -8.60 -9.99
CA GLU A 20 -10.12 -7.87 -11.27
C GLU A 20 -8.87 -7.01 -11.56
N MET A 21 -8.03 -6.77 -10.55
CA MET A 21 -6.93 -5.81 -10.66
C MET A 21 -5.71 -6.28 -9.89
N ASP A 22 -4.54 -6.20 -10.50
CA ASP A 22 -3.28 -6.53 -9.83
C ASP A 22 -2.85 -5.37 -8.93
N GLY A 23 -2.65 -5.63 -7.63
CA GLY A 23 -2.15 -4.61 -6.71
C GLY A 23 -0.73 -4.14 -7.03
N PHE A 24 0.12 -4.98 -7.63
CA PHE A 24 1.45 -4.55 -8.11
C PHE A 24 1.33 -3.54 -9.25
N GLN A 25 0.44 -3.81 -10.20
CA GLN A 25 0.13 -2.86 -11.28
C GLN A 25 -0.44 -1.57 -10.71
N THR A 26 -1.41 -1.66 -9.78
CA THR A 26 -2.01 -0.49 -9.13
C THR A 26 -0.96 0.41 -8.49
N LEU A 27 -0.01 -0.19 -7.75
CA LEU A 27 1.06 0.55 -7.10
C LEU A 27 2.02 1.19 -8.13
N SER A 28 2.32 0.46 -9.22
CA SER A 28 3.14 0.98 -10.32
C SER A 28 2.48 2.17 -11.02
N GLU A 29 1.19 2.08 -11.30
CA GLU A 29 0.43 3.17 -11.93
C GLU A 29 0.31 4.39 -11.00
N MET A 30 0.18 4.18 -9.68
CA MET A 30 0.22 5.27 -8.70
C MET A 30 1.56 6.00 -8.73
N GLN A 31 2.69 5.29 -8.82
CA GLN A 31 4.03 5.88 -8.91
C GLN A 31 4.28 6.65 -10.19
N GLN A 32 3.69 6.19 -11.31
CA GLN A 32 3.78 6.88 -12.59
C GLN A 32 2.82 8.07 -12.69
N THR A 33 1.94 8.25 -11.70
CA THR A 33 0.96 9.33 -11.67
C THR A 33 1.46 10.47 -10.77
N PRO A 34 1.83 11.65 -11.31
CA PRO A 34 2.45 12.71 -10.53
C PRO A 34 1.66 13.17 -9.30
N GLU A 35 0.32 13.14 -9.37
CA GLU A 35 -0.53 13.55 -8.24
C GLU A 35 -0.65 12.48 -7.15
N LEU A 36 -0.32 11.21 -7.46
CA LEU A 36 -0.45 10.07 -6.55
C LEU A 36 0.88 9.49 -6.08
N GLN A 37 1.99 9.80 -6.77
CA GLN A 37 3.29 9.18 -6.55
C GLN A 37 3.84 9.35 -5.12
N ASN A 38 3.43 10.41 -4.42
CA ASN A 38 3.85 10.71 -3.05
C ASN A 38 2.87 10.20 -1.98
N ILE A 39 1.75 9.60 -2.37
CA ILE A 39 0.77 9.10 -1.42
C ILE A 39 1.30 7.80 -0.82
N PRO A 40 1.48 7.71 0.52
CA PRO A 40 1.99 6.51 1.16
C PRO A 40 1.01 5.34 0.99
N VAL A 41 1.56 4.17 0.65
CA VAL A 41 0.79 2.93 0.49
C VAL A 41 1.20 1.91 1.53
N VAL A 42 0.22 1.40 2.27
CA VAL A 42 0.36 0.23 3.15
C VAL A 42 -0.24 -0.97 2.43
N VAL A 43 0.58 -1.96 2.14
CA VAL A 43 0.12 -3.18 1.48
C VAL A 43 -0.36 -4.19 2.52
N VAL A 44 -1.55 -4.75 2.32
CA VAL A 44 -2.16 -5.76 3.19
C VAL A 44 -2.59 -6.95 2.34
N THR A 45 -1.84 -8.04 2.37
CA THR A 45 -2.04 -9.17 1.44
C THR A 45 -2.01 -10.53 2.13
N SER A 46 -2.73 -11.50 1.57
CA SER A 46 -2.60 -12.93 1.92
C SER A 46 -1.61 -13.66 1.00
N LYS A 47 -1.05 -12.98 0.00
CA LYS A 47 -0.10 -13.56 -0.95
C LYS A 47 1.18 -13.97 -0.22
N ASP A 48 1.66 -15.17 -0.52
CA ASP A 48 3.04 -15.55 -0.17
C ASP A 48 4.01 -14.80 -1.10
N LEU A 49 4.84 -13.95 -0.51
CA LEU A 49 5.71 -13.03 -1.24
C LEU A 49 7.09 -13.67 -1.39
N SER A 50 7.56 -13.78 -2.63
CA SER A 50 8.95 -14.09 -2.90
C SER A 50 9.86 -12.96 -2.38
N MET A 51 11.15 -13.27 -2.20
CA MET A 51 12.14 -12.26 -1.80
C MET A 51 12.17 -11.06 -2.75
N ASN A 52 12.10 -11.30 -4.06
CA ASN A 52 12.11 -10.24 -5.07
C ASN A 52 10.87 -9.34 -4.97
N GLU A 53 9.69 -9.92 -4.71
CA GLU A 53 8.47 -9.13 -4.53
C GLU A 53 8.49 -8.33 -3.24
N LEU A 54 9.02 -8.90 -2.16
CA LEU A 54 9.18 -8.18 -0.90
C LEU A 54 10.16 -7.01 -1.05
N GLU A 55 11.27 -7.22 -1.73
CA GLU A 55 12.24 -6.17 -2.05
C GLU A 55 11.60 -5.07 -2.92
N TRP A 56 10.89 -5.47 -3.98
CA TRP A 56 10.17 -4.53 -4.83
C TRP A 56 9.15 -3.69 -4.05
N LEU A 57 8.44 -4.30 -3.08
CA LEU A 57 7.46 -3.62 -2.23
C LEU A 57 8.12 -2.69 -1.21
N ARG A 58 9.30 -3.01 -0.68
CA ARG A 58 10.01 -2.16 0.30
C ARG A 58 10.37 -0.79 -0.27
N ASP A 59 10.66 -0.71 -1.56
CA ASP A 59 10.98 0.55 -2.23
C ASP A 59 9.73 1.41 -2.52
N ARG A 60 8.54 0.83 -2.36
CA ARG A 60 7.30 1.35 -2.98
C ARG A 60 6.12 1.48 -2.04
N ALA A 61 6.14 0.73 -0.94
CA ALA A 61 5.15 0.74 0.11
C ALA A 61 5.84 1.09 1.42
N VAL A 62 5.18 1.90 2.24
CA VAL A 62 5.70 2.30 3.55
C VAL A 62 5.60 1.17 4.58
N ALA A 63 4.74 0.18 4.34
CA ALA A 63 4.64 -1.04 5.12
C ALA A 63 3.98 -2.16 4.30
N VAL A 64 4.35 -3.41 4.62
CA VAL A 64 3.72 -4.62 4.11
C VAL A 64 3.22 -5.43 5.31
N VAL A 65 1.94 -5.78 5.32
CA VAL A 65 1.26 -6.53 6.38
C VAL A 65 0.67 -7.80 5.79
N THR A 66 1.06 -8.94 6.33
CA THR A 66 0.46 -10.22 5.94
C THR A 66 -0.86 -10.41 6.68
N LYS A 67 -1.93 -10.75 5.96
CA LYS A 67 -3.23 -11.07 6.55
C LYS A 67 -3.12 -12.34 7.40
N GLY A 68 -3.42 -12.22 8.69
CA GLY A 68 -3.30 -13.29 9.68
C GLY A 68 -3.66 -12.80 11.08
N ALA A 69 -3.40 -13.60 12.12
CA ALA A 69 -3.85 -13.31 13.49
C ALA A 69 -3.38 -11.94 14.04
N ASN A 70 -2.23 -11.43 13.57
CA ASN A 70 -1.62 -10.19 14.04
C ASN A 70 -1.76 -9.01 13.05
N SER A 71 -2.49 -9.17 11.95
CA SER A 71 -2.55 -8.16 10.89
C SER A 71 -3.15 -6.83 11.38
N ARG A 72 -4.17 -6.89 12.24
CA ARG A 72 -4.85 -5.69 12.76
C ARG A 72 -3.90 -4.77 13.54
N SER A 73 -3.12 -5.32 14.47
CA SER A 73 -2.22 -4.50 15.29
C SER A 73 -1.06 -3.95 14.47
N GLN A 74 -0.55 -4.71 13.50
CA GLN A 74 0.48 -4.26 12.57
C GLN A 74 -0.03 -3.14 11.65
N LEU A 75 -1.24 -3.28 11.11
CA LEU A 75 -1.88 -2.26 10.30
C LEU A 75 -2.11 -0.98 11.10
N VAL A 76 -2.68 -1.07 12.29
CA VAL A 76 -2.90 0.11 13.17
C VAL A 76 -1.57 0.84 13.42
N LYS A 77 -0.51 0.11 13.81
CA LYS A 77 0.82 0.72 14.00
C LYS A 77 1.40 1.34 12.73
N ALA A 78 1.13 0.77 11.56
CA ALA A 78 1.56 1.35 10.30
C ALA A 78 0.80 2.64 10.00
N LEU A 79 -0.52 2.66 10.22
CA LEU A 79 -1.36 3.84 10.02
C LEU A 79 -0.99 4.97 10.98
N GLU A 80 -0.83 4.68 12.28
CA GLU A 80 -0.44 5.66 13.30
C GLU A 80 0.87 6.35 12.92
N ARG A 81 1.89 5.58 12.52
CA ARG A 81 3.19 6.14 12.10
C ARG A 81 3.08 7.09 10.92
N GLN A 82 2.17 6.83 9.98
CA GLN A 82 2.03 7.66 8.77
C GLN A 82 1.11 8.86 8.96
N ILE A 83 0.11 8.74 9.83
CA ILE A 83 -0.80 9.85 10.13
C ILE A 83 -0.11 10.84 11.08
N SER A 84 0.62 10.36 12.09
CA SER A 84 1.33 11.22 13.05
C SER A 84 2.57 11.90 12.47
N ALA A 85 3.17 11.37 11.40
CA ALA A 85 4.30 12.01 10.72
C ALA A 85 3.91 13.18 9.80
N ALA A 86 2.62 13.48 9.70
CA ALA A 86 2.06 14.50 8.81
C ALA A 86 1.49 15.71 9.56
N GLU A 87 2.03 15.97 10.76
CA GLU A 87 1.89 17.22 11.54
C GLU A 87 3.11 18.12 11.36
#